data_AF-A0A0L1JES8-F1
#
_entry.id   AF-A0A0L1JES8-F1
#
_cell.length_a   1.000
_cell.length_b   1.000
_cell.length_c   1.000
_cell.angle_alpha   90.00
_cell.angle_beta   90.00
_cell.angle_gamma   90.00
#
_symmetry.space_group_name_H-M   'P 1'
#
loop_
_entity.id
_entity.type
_entity.pdbx_description
1 polymer ?
#
loop_
_entity_poly.entity_id
_entity_poly.type
_entity_poly.pdbx_seq_one_letter_code
_entity_poly.pdbx_strand_id
1 'polypeptide(L)'
;MSLVDLLRRHIRNYHPERDPPQSRARQACGACHARKERCDGGYPCNRCQQRGATCPSPPGAARGNSKSQEAQTRLNADIVSRVPGESRWIAQDFIDIYFHDFHPTWPFLHWGTFELSKEPCILLQSMLMVGLWIKGDQAARDTAMTFHRNLLSAIQAQRTQWYISDSATGCNNDSPWPMATYQSILLQLIFAVFVAKQETSLDLNMRFQLQDPTYELLTSLVETCRRLGLFSYPNMLAQHHSSAPIALIWVNVEEIKRFGLALYKLCRLCTRSTSAEIDGSDKRRELLTLTDLDFCMPDSDEMWNAPPNTGVELIRSSAFQQTCRDNRDPDNWISQTSGKLCDSRVGIDWI
;
A
#
# COMPACT_ATOMS: atom_id res chain seq x y z
N MET A 1 5.33 5.49 2.32
CA MET A 1 6.45 5.53 3.29
C MET A 1 7.67 6.04 2.54
N SER A 2 8.49 6.96 3.09
CA SER A 2 9.65 7.46 2.35
C SER A 2 10.78 6.42 2.33
N LEU A 3 11.56 6.34 1.25
CA LEU A 3 12.72 5.44 1.12
C LEU A 3 13.74 5.62 2.27
N VAL A 4 13.82 6.85 2.80
CA VAL A 4 14.65 7.20 3.96
C VAL A 4 14.17 6.52 5.24
N ASP A 5 12.86 6.33 5.41
CA ASP A 5 12.30 5.68 6.59
C ASP A 5 12.46 4.15 6.51
N LEU A 6 12.37 3.57 5.31
CA LEU A 6 12.69 2.16 5.05
C LEU A 6 14.18 1.85 5.31
N LEU A 7 15.09 2.73 4.87
CA LEU A 7 16.53 2.56 5.11
C LEU A 7 16.90 2.68 6.60
N ARG A 8 16.30 3.63 7.34
CA ARG A 8 16.49 3.74 8.79
C ARG A 8 15.93 2.53 9.54
N ARG A 9 14.87 1.90 9.02
CA ARG A 9 14.29 0.66 9.56
C ARG A 9 15.22 -0.52 9.32
N HIS A 10 15.79 -0.62 8.13
CA HIS A 10 16.73 -1.68 7.80
C HIS A 10 18.00 -1.62 8.64
N ILE A 11 18.63 -0.44 8.78
CA ILE A 11 19.87 -0.31 9.56
C ILE A 11 19.63 -0.66 11.03
N ARG A 12 18.52 -0.19 11.63
CA ARG A 12 18.19 -0.51 13.03
C ARG A 12 17.90 -1.99 13.29
N ASN A 13 17.30 -2.69 12.33
CA ASN A 13 16.90 -4.08 12.51
C ASN A 13 17.99 -5.09 12.10
N TYR A 14 18.86 -4.73 11.15
CA TYR A 14 19.78 -5.68 10.50
C TYR A 14 21.27 -5.33 10.64
N HIS A 15 21.58 -4.12 11.11
CA HIS A 15 22.95 -3.65 11.36
C HIS A 15 23.02 -2.87 12.69
N PRO A 16 22.81 -3.52 13.84
CA PRO A 16 22.74 -2.84 15.15
C PRO A 16 24.05 -2.12 15.51
N GLU A 17 25.17 -2.54 14.93
CA GLU A 17 26.50 -1.92 15.09
C GLU A 17 26.68 -0.61 14.30
N ARG A 18 25.71 -0.24 13.45
CA ARG A 18 25.79 0.97 12.61
C ARG A 18 24.71 1.97 13.00
N ASP A 19 25.13 3.19 13.33
CA ASP A 19 24.20 4.27 13.63
C ASP A 19 23.34 4.60 12.38
N PRO A 20 21.99 4.66 12.51
CA PRO A 20 21.13 5.02 11.41
C PRO A 20 21.37 6.48 10.99
N PRO A 21 21.19 6.83 9.69
CA PRO A 21 21.33 8.20 9.22
C PRO A 21 20.37 9.14 9.96
N GLN A 22 20.93 10.11 10.69
CA GLN A 22 20.16 11.10 11.44
C GLN A 22 19.19 11.83 10.50
N SER A 23 17.95 12.04 10.96
CA SER A 23 16.96 12.79 10.20
C SER A 23 17.46 14.21 9.92
N ARG A 24 17.45 14.64 8.65
CA ARG A 24 17.64 16.05 8.32
C ARG A 24 16.54 16.86 9.00
N ALA A 25 16.92 17.80 9.86
CA ALA A 25 16.00 18.83 10.31
C ALA A 25 15.47 19.58 9.08
N ARG A 26 14.14 19.76 8.97
CA ARG A 26 13.53 20.58 7.90
C ARG A 26 14.03 22.04 7.95
N GLN A 27 14.46 22.49 9.13
CA GLN A 27 15.06 23.80 9.36
C GLN A 27 16.12 23.70 10.46
N ALA A 28 17.29 24.33 10.26
CA ALA A 28 18.33 24.40 11.27
C ALA A 28 17.97 25.42 12.35
N CYS A 29 18.32 25.15 13.62
CA CYS A 29 18.18 26.16 14.68
C CYS A 29 19.04 27.40 14.38
N GLY A 30 18.67 28.57 14.92
CA GLY A 30 19.35 29.83 14.63
C GLY A 30 20.87 29.79 14.90
N ALA A 31 21.28 29.05 15.94
CA ALA A 31 22.69 28.87 16.28
C ALA A 31 23.47 28.00 15.26
N CYS A 32 22.87 26.93 14.74
CA CYS A 32 23.48 26.11 13.69
C CYS A 32 23.45 26.81 12.33
N HIS A 33 22.37 27.55 12.03
CA HIS A 33 22.23 28.33 10.80
C HIS A 33 23.28 29.44 10.71
N ALA A 34 23.46 30.23 11.78
CA ALA A 34 24.47 31.29 11.85
C ALA A 34 25.90 30.77 11.64
N ARG A 35 26.14 29.50 12.01
CA ARG A 35 27.44 28.83 11.86
C ARG A 35 27.60 28.07 10.55
N LYS A 36 26.57 28.02 9.70
CA LYS A 36 26.53 27.20 8.47
C LYS A 36 26.84 25.72 8.72
N GLU A 37 26.41 25.20 9.86
CA GLU A 37 26.63 23.81 10.26
C GLU A 37 25.33 23.00 10.23
N ARG A 38 25.44 21.67 10.08
CA ARG A 38 24.28 20.76 10.08
C ARG A 38 23.62 20.71 11.45
N CYS A 39 22.29 20.83 11.46
CA CYS A 39 21.44 20.71 12.65
C CYS A 39 20.62 19.41 12.59
N ASP A 40 20.58 18.70 13.71
CA ASP A 40 19.81 17.46 13.93
C ASP A 40 18.34 17.71 14.26
N GLY A 41 17.96 18.96 14.58
CA GLY A 41 16.57 19.36 14.77
C GLY A 41 15.98 19.09 16.16
N GLY A 42 16.74 18.50 17.08
CA GLY A 42 16.37 18.39 18.50
C GLY A 42 16.41 19.74 19.23
N TYR A 43 15.81 19.82 20.42
CA TYR A 43 15.90 20.97 21.31
C TYR A 43 16.32 20.56 22.74
N PRO A 44 17.49 21.00 23.23
CA PRO A 44 18.57 21.62 22.46
C PRO A 44 19.10 20.65 21.39
N CYS A 45 19.54 21.17 20.25
CA CYS A 45 20.12 20.30 19.22
C CYS A 45 21.47 19.75 19.71
N ASN A 46 21.84 18.53 19.29
CA ASN A 46 23.04 17.84 19.78
C ASN A 46 24.31 18.69 19.63
N ARG A 47 24.45 19.46 18.53
CA ARG A 47 25.59 20.37 18.34
C ARG A 47 25.62 21.52 19.34
N CYS A 48 24.47 22.12 19.63
CA CYS A 48 24.41 23.18 20.63
C CYS A 48 24.71 22.63 22.03
N GLN A 49 24.22 21.43 22.33
CA GLN A 49 24.47 20.76 23.61
C GLN A 49 25.95 20.39 23.79
N GLN A 50 26.60 19.76 22.80
CA GLN A 50 28.02 19.40 22.87
C GLN A 50 28.95 20.61 23.04
N ARG A 51 28.53 21.78 22.57
CA ARG A 51 29.33 23.01 22.65
C ARG A 51 28.96 23.92 23.82
N GLY A 52 28.02 23.51 24.67
CA GLY A 52 27.50 24.36 25.75
C GLY A 52 26.90 25.68 25.26
N ALA A 53 26.40 25.71 24.02
CA ALA A 53 25.88 26.93 23.40
C ALA A 53 24.36 26.99 23.47
N THR A 54 23.81 28.19 23.69
CA THR A 54 22.36 28.40 23.75
C THR A 54 21.68 28.05 22.42
N CYS A 55 20.81 27.03 22.44
CA CYS A 55 19.94 26.71 21.32
C CYS A 55 18.68 27.57 21.41
N PRO A 56 18.36 28.43 20.43
CA PRO A 56 17.12 29.21 20.47
C PRO A 56 15.90 28.28 20.25
N SER A 57 14.87 28.40 21.10
CA SER A 57 13.62 27.65 20.97
C SER A 57 12.90 27.95 19.65
N PRO A 58 12.26 26.97 19.01
CA PRO A 58 11.40 27.24 17.86
C PRO A 58 10.21 28.12 18.29
N PRO A 59 9.83 29.15 17.49
CA PRO A 59 8.67 29.98 17.78
C PRO A 59 7.40 29.16 17.53
N GLY A 60 6.81 28.62 18.59
CA GLY A 60 5.58 27.84 18.49
C GLY A 60 5.03 27.24 19.79
N ALA A 61 5.47 27.68 20.96
CA ALA A 61 4.97 27.20 22.24
C ALA A 61 4.61 28.37 23.20
N ALA A 62 3.50 29.06 22.91
CA ALA A 62 2.76 29.86 23.89
C ALA A 62 1.28 30.00 23.46
N ARG A 63 0.37 29.81 24.43
CA ARG A 63 -1.10 29.61 24.33
C ARG A 63 -1.89 30.83 23.82
N GLY A 64 -3.02 30.58 23.13
CA GLY A 64 -4.12 31.54 22.95
C GLY A 64 -5.24 31.03 22.03
N ASN A 65 -6.47 30.91 22.58
CA ASN A 65 -7.71 30.54 21.89
C ASN A 65 -8.16 31.61 20.88
N SER A 66 -8.38 31.24 19.61
CA SER A 66 -9.34 31.89 18.73
C SER A 66 -9.75 30.95 17.61
N LYS A 67 -11.07 30.69 17.52
CA LYS A 67 -11.71 29.88 16.49
C LYS A 67 -11.52 30.54 15.12
N SER A 68 -11.02 29.78 14.16
CA SER A 68 -11.29 29.96 12.73
C SER A 68 -11.55 28.57 12.16
N GLN A 69 -12.79 28.34 11.75
CA GLN A 69 -13.26 27.12 11.12
C GLN A 69 -12.71 27.06 9.70
N GLU A 70 -11.67 26.27 9.49
CA GLU A 70 -11.40 25.65 8.20
C GLU A 70 -11.42 24.14 8.44
N ALA A 71 -12.44 23.48 7.90
CA ALA A 71 -12.68 22.05 8.01
C ALA A 71 -11.59 21.29 7.26
N GLN A 72 -10.43 21.14 7.89
CA GLN A 72 -9.34 20.31 7.42
C GLN A 72 -9.50 18.95 8.08
N THR A 73 -10.26 18.07 7.41
CA THR A 73 -10.39 16.65 7.73
C THR A 73 -9.06 15.95 7.47
N ARG A 74 -8.06 16.25 8.30
CA ARG A 74 -6.84 15.47 8.42
C ARG A 74 -7.26 14.13 9.01
N LEU A 75 -7.05 13.06 8.25
CA LEU A 75 -7.10 11.69 8.77
C LEU A 75 -6.33 11.66 10.09
N ASN A 76 -7.04 11.50 11.21
CA ASN A 76 -6.42 11.44 12.52
C ASN A 76 -5.48 10.23 12.53
N ALA A 77 -4.18 10.50 12.51
CA ALA A 77 -3.08 9.54 12.61
C ALA A 77 -2.96 8.91 14.01
N ASP A 78 -4.09 8.75 14.72
CA ASP A 78 -4.02 8.54 16.16
C ASP A 78 -5.21 7.78 16.75
N ILE A 79 -5.66 6.73 16.07
CA ILE A 79 -6.55 5.76 16.72
C ILE A 79 -5.72 4.91 17.69
N VAL A 80 -4.59 4.33 17.25
CA VAL A 80 -3.80 3.42 18.10
C VAL A 80 -3.17 4.08 19.33
N SER A 81 -2.85 5.38 19.33
CA SER A 81 -2.26 6.06 20.50
C SER A 81 -3.28 6.78 21.39
N ARG A 82 -4.52 6.98 20.94
CA ARG A 82 -5.66 7.46 21.77
C ARG A 82 -6.50 6.34 22.37
N VAL A 83 -6.31 5.12 21.90
CA VAL A 83 -7.04 3.95 22.37
C VAL A 83 -6.39 3.49 23.69
N PRO A 84 -7.15 3.41 24.80
CA PRO A 84 -6.64 2.91 26.08
C PRO A 84 -5.94 1.54 25.90
N GLY A 85 -5.00 1.18 26.77
CA GLY A 85 -4.21 -0.06 26.64
C GLY A 85 -5.07 -1.33 26.44
N GLU A 86 -6.29 -1.32 26.98
CA GLU A 86 -7.31 -2.37 26.85
C GLU A 86 -8.02 -2.43 25.48
N SER A 87 -7.72 -1.56 24.55
CA SER A 87 -8.34 -1.60 23.21
C SER A 87 -7.30 -1.69 22.10
N ARG A 88 -6.01 -1.63 22.47
CA ARG A 88 -4.88 -1.97 21.60
C ARG A 88 -4.79 -3.47 21.31
N TRP A 89 -5.11 -4.32 22.29
CA TRP A 89 -5.16 -5.77 22.09
C TRP A 89 -6.33 -6.17 21.16
N ILE A 90 -7.49 -5.52 21.31
CA ILE A 90 -8.63 -5.70 20.40
C ILE A 90 -8.23 -5.39 18.96
N ALA A 91 -7.49 -4.29 18.74
CA ALA A 91 -6.99 -3.96 17.42
C ALA A 91 -6.00 -5.02 16.89
N GLN A 92 -5.12 -5.55 17.74
CA GLN A 92 -4.19 -6.61 17.34
C GLN A 92 -4.93 -7.90 16.95
N ASP A 93 -5.92 -8.33 17.73
CA ASP A 93 -6.68 -9.56 17.46
C ASP A 93 -7.34 -9.54 16.08
N PHE A 94 -7.96 -8.42 15.70
CA PHE A 94 -8.58 -8.29 14.37
C PHE A 94 -7.56 -8.17 13.23
N ILE A 95 -6.37 -7.63 13.49
CA ILE A 95 -5.26 -7.65 12.53
C ILE A 95 -4.72 -9.08 12.38
N ASP A 96 -4.66 -9.86 13.44
CA ASP A 96 -4.25 -11.27 13.38
C ASP A 96 -5.29 -12.10 12.62
N ILE A 97 -6.58 -11.83 12.83
CA ILE A 97 -7.67 -12.41 12.02
C ILE A 97 -7.50 -12.08 10.53
N TYR A 98 -7.10 -10.86 10.19
CA TYR A 98 -6.79 -10.53 8.79
C TYR A 98 -5.72 -11.46 8.21
N PHE A 99 -4.60 -11.67 8.91
CA PHE A 99 -3.52 -12.53 8.42
C PHE A 99 -3.88 -14.03 8.43
N HIS A 100 -4.71 -14.48 9.36
CA HIS A 100 -5.10 -15.89 9.45
C HIS A 100 -6.25 -16.28 8.52
N ASP A 101 -7.27 -15.43 8.37
CA ASP A 101 -8.51 -15.78 7.66
C ASP A 101 -8.65 -15.10 6.27
N PHE A 102 -8.08 -13.90 6.07
CA PHE A 102 -8.20 -13.16 4.80
C PHE A 102 -6.98 -13.32 3.89
N HIS A 103 -5.79 -13.07 4.44
CA HIS A 103 -4.51 -13.07 3.72
C HIS A 103 -4.24 -14.36 2.93
N PRO A 104 -4.57 -15.59 3.39
CA PRO A 104 -4.37 -16.80 2.59
C PRO A 104 -5.12 -16.81 1.25
N THR A 105 -6.20 -16.04 1.12
CA THR A 105 -6.98 -15.91 -0.14
C THR A 105 -6.55 -14.69 -0.97
N TRP A 106 -5.97 -13.69 -0.33
CA TRP A 106 -5.59 -12.40 -0.89
C TRP A 106 -4.21 -11.94 -0.37
N PRO A 107 -3.11 -12.60 -0.76
CA PRO A 107 -1.84 -12.48 -0.06
C PRO A 107 -1.00 -11.26 -0.45
N PHE A 108 -1.59 -10.07 -0.59
CA PHE A 108 -0.87 -8.89 -1.11
C PHE A 108 -0.20 -8.00 -0.06
N LEU A 109 -0.21 -8.40 1.23
CA LEU A 109 0.55 -7.76 2.31
C LEU A 109 1.59 -8.74 2.87
N HIS A 110 2.83 -8.31 3.06
CA HIS A 110 3.86 -9.21 3.58
C HIS A 110 3.81 -9.31 5.11
N TRP A 111 3.43 -10.48 5.64
CA TRP A 111 3.37 -10.70 7.09
C TRP A 111 4.75 -10.54 7.73
N GLY A 112 5.81 -11.11 7.15
CA GLY A 112 7.16 -11.10 7.73
C GLY A 112 7.75 -9.70 7.96
N THR A 113 7.25 -8.67 7.27
CA THR A 113 7.67 -7.27 7.45
C THR A 113 6.60 -6.36 8.05
N PHE A 114 5.42 -6.88 8.35
CA PHE A 114 4.33 -6.09 8.91
C PHE A 114 4.67 -5.63 10.34
N GLU A 115 4.48 -4.34 10.61
CA GLU A 115 4.70 -3.80 11.95
C GLU A 115 3.70 -2.70 12.26
N LEU A 116 2.77 -2.98 13.17
CA LEU A 116 1.62 -2.14 13.48
C LEU A 116 1.98 -0.68 13.79
N SER A 117 3.13 -0.42 14.42
CA SER A 117 3.57 0.94 14.77
C SER A 117 4.08 1.78 13.59
N LYS A 118 4.38 1.13 12.46
CA LYS A 118 4.98 1.77 11.27
C LYS A 118 4.01 1.86 10.10
N GLU A 119 2.92 1.12 10.13
CA GLU A 119 1.95 1.14 9.05
C GLU A 119 1.07 2.40 9.07
N PRO A 120 0.73 2.95 7.89
CA PRO A 120 -0.21 4.05 7.80
C PRO A 120 -1.58 3.69 8.37
N CYS A 121 -2.20 4.65 9.06
CA CYS A 121 -3.50 4.46 9.72
C CYS A 121 -4.60 3.94 8.76
N ILE A 122 -4.60 4.39 7.50
CA ILE A 122 -5.57 3.94 6.49
C ILE A 122 -5.49 2.43 6.20
N LEU A 123 -4.28 1.86 6.20
CA LEU A 123 -4.07 0.43 5.97
C LEU A 123 -4.50 -0.37 7.20
N LEU A 124 -4.07 0.07 8.39
CA LEU A 124 -4.47 -0.55 9.66
C LEU A 124 -5.99 -0.57 9.85
N GLN A 125 -6.66 0.56 9.57
CA GLN A 125 -8.12 0.65 9.63
C GLN A 125 -8.80 -0.27 8.62
N SER A 126 -8.24 -0.39 7.41
CA SER A 126 -8.76 -1.29 6.37
C SER A 126 -8.63 -2.77 6.77
N MET A 127 -7.49 -3.16 7.36
CA MET A 127 -7.27 -4.53 7.86
C MET A 127 -8.17 -4.83 9.07
N LEU A 128 -8.27 -3.90 10.02
CA LEU A 128 -9.16 -4.00 11.17
C LEU A 128 -10.61 -4.20 10.74
N MET A 129 -11.08 -3.40 9.77
CA MET A 129 -12.40 -3.50 9.17
C MET A 129 -12.68 -4.90 8.62
N VAL A 130 -11.72 -5.49 7.89
CA VAL A 130 -11.85 -6.85 7.36
C VAL A 130 -11.92 -7.87 8.51
N GLY A 131 -11.06 -7.76 9.53
CA GLY A 131 -11.09 -8.64 10.70
C GLY A 131 -12.41 -8.60 11.46
N LEU A 132 -12.91 -7.38 11.73
CA LEU A 132 -14.22 -7.13 12.35
C LEU A 132 -15.34 -7.79 11.55
N TRP A 133 -15.29 -7.75 10.22
CA TRP A 133 -16.33 -8.34 9.38
C TRP A 133 -16.34 -9.87 9.42
N ILE A 134 -15.15 -10.49 9.37
CA ILE A 134 -15.00 -11.95 9.27
C ILE A 134 -15.43 -12.66 10.56
N LYS A 135 -14.92 -12.25 11.72
CA LYS A 135 -15.15 -12.93 13.01
C LYS A 135 -15.97 -12.13 14.01
N GLY A 136 -16.27 -10.87 13.72
CA GLY A 136 -17.07 -10.04 14.62
C GLY A 136 -18.54 -10.46 14.66
N ASP A 137 -19.19 -10.10 15.77
CA ASP A 137 -20.63 -10.17 15.92
C ASP A 137 -21.34 -9.10 15.05
N GLN A 138 -22.67 -8.99 15.16
CA GLN A 138 -23.40 -8.02 14.35
C GLN A 138 -22.96 -6.57 14.63
N ALA A 139 -22.69 -6.21 15.89
CA ALA A 139 -22.23 -4.87 16.25
C ALA A 139 -20.84 -4.56 15.67
N ALA A 140 -19.94 -5.55 15.67
CA ALA A 140 -18.63 -5.45 15.04
C ALA A 140 -18.73 -5.34 13.51
N ARG A 141 -19.66 -6.07 12.87
CA ARG A 141 -19.94 -5.94 11.43
C ARG A 141 -20.52 -4.57 11.06
N ASP A 142 -21.41 -4.02 11.87
CA ASP A 142 -21.93 -2.66 11.69
C ASP A 142 -20.81 -1.62 11.84
N THR A 143 -19.89 -1.86 12.77
CA THR A 143 -18.66 -1.07 12.93
C THR A 143 -17.75 -1.17 11.71
N ALA A 144 -17.58 -2.37 11.14
CA ALA A 144 -16.83 -2.57 9.90
C ALA A 144 -17.46 -1.79 8.72
N MET A 145 -18.79 -1.82 8.57
CA MET A 145 -19.49 -1.00 7.57
C MET A 145 -19.28 0.49 7.78
N THR A 146 -19.18 0.94 9.03
CA THR A 146 -18.86 2.34 9.36
C THR A 146 -17.43 2.70 8.97
N PHE A 147 -16.45 1.82 9.25
CA PHE A 147 -15.08 1.97 8.77
C PHE A 147 -15.03 2.04 7.24
N HIS A 148 -15.73 1.15 6.55
CA HIS A 148 -15.78 1.12 5.09
C HIS A 148 -16.24 2.46 4.49
N ARG A 149 -17.37 3.00 4.97
CA ARG A 149 -17.90 4.30 4.52
C ARG A 149 -16.93 5.45 4.79
N ASN A 150 -16.35 5.48 5.99
CA ASN A 150 -15.41 6.52 6.39
C ASN A 150 -14.12 6.47 5.57
N LEU A 151 -13.60 5.26 5.31
CA LEU A 151 -12.39 5.04 4.51
C LEU A 151 -12.62 5.41 3.04
N LEU A 152 -13.75 5.01 2.44
CA LEU A 152 -14.10 5.43 1.08
C LEU A 152 -14.19 6.96 0.97
N SER A 153 -14.87 7.62 1.91
CA SER A 153 -14.95 9.09 1.95
C SER A 153 -13.56 9.74 2.06
N ALA A 154 -12.69 9.20 2.90
CA ALA A 154 -11.33 9.70 3.05
C ALA A 154 -10.46 9.48 1.79
N ILE A 155 -10.56 8.31 1.16
CA ILE A 155 -9.87 7.98 -0.10
C ILE A 155 -10.28 8.96 -1.19
N GLN A 156 -11.59 9.26 -1.30
CA GLN A 156 -12.11 10.22 -2.26
C GLN A 156 -11.64 11.64 -1.96
N ALA A 157 -11.67 12.07 -0.70
CA ALA A 157 -11.17 13.38 -0.29
C ALA A 157 -9.67 13.57 -0.57
N GLN A 158 -8.90 12.47 -0.55
CA GLN A 158 -7.46 12.46 -0.83
C GLN A 158 -7.10 12.05 -2.26
N ARG A 159 -8.09 12.02 -3.17
CA ARG A 159 -7.90 11.58 -4.55
C ARG A 159 -6.72 12.26 -5.24
N THR A 160 -6.53 13.56 -5.05
CA THR A 160 -5.42 14.32 -5.64
C THR A 160 -4.02 13.88 -5.19
N GLN A 161 -3.91 13.13 -4.08
CA GLN A 161 -2.63 12.65 -3.55
C GLN A 161 -2.20 11.31 -4.13
N TRP A 162 -3.14 10.52 -4.65
CA TRP A 162 -2.86 9.16 -5.12
C TRP A 162 -3.23 8.93 -6.58
N TYR A 163 -4.23 9.65 -7.12
CA TYR A 163 -4.69 9.53 -8.51
C TYR A 163 -3.82 10.36 -9.46
N ILE A 164 -3.48 9.79 -10.61
CA ILE A 164 -2.67 10.45 -11.65
C ILE A 164 -3.52 10.66 -12.90
N SER A 165 -3.69 11.93 -13.29
CA SER A 165 -4.45 12.34 -14.49
C SER A 165 -3.56 12.49 -15.72
N ASP A 166 -4.15 12.50 -16.92
CA ASP A 166 -3.50 12.75 -18.21
C ASP A 166 -2.68 14.03 -18.30
N SER A 167 -3.08 15.07 -17.57
CA SER A 167 -2.40 16.38 -17.59
C SER A 167 -1.15 16.46 -16.72
N ALA A 168 -0.79 15.38 -16.00
CA ALA A 168 0.41 15.32 -15.17
C ALA A 168 1.68 15.08 -16.02
N THR A 169 1.97 15.99 -16.95
CA THR A 169 3.29 16.10 -17.60
C THR A 169 4.35 16.45 -16.56
N GLY A 170 4.99 15.43 -15.98
CA GLY A 170 6.11 15.61 -15.06
C GLY A 170 5.96 14.98 -13.68
N CYS A 171 5.29 13.83 -13.55
CA CYS A 171 5.49 13.01 -12.36
C CYS A 171 6.99 12.71 -12.24
N ASN A 172 7.60 13.18 -11.14
CA ASN A 172 8.99 12.87 -10.83
C ASN A 172 9.07 11.35 -10.64
N ASN A 173 9.76 10.65 -11.55
CA ASN A 173 9.97 9.19 -11.49
C ASN A 173 10.60 8.73 -10.16
N ASP A 174 11.15 9.67 -9.38
CA ASP A 174 11.81 9.45 -8.09
C ASP A 174 10.86 9.42 -6.88
N SER A 175 9.56 9.74 -7.04
CA SER A 175 8.63 9.68 -5.90
C SER A 175 8.25 8.23 -5.59
N PRO A 176 8.41 7.76 -4.33
CA PRO A 176 8.06 6.40 -3.98
C PRO A 176 6.56 6.16 -4.15
N TRP A 177 6.21 4.99 -4.67
CA TRP A 177 4.81 4.59 -4.83
C TRP A 177 4.09 4.48 -3.47
N PRO A 178 2.88 5.07 -3.33
CA PRO A 178 2.12 5.00 -2.08
C PRO A 178 1.41 3.65 -1.92
N MET A 179 2.18 2.56 -1.86
CA MET A 179 1.66 1.19 -1.84
C MET A 179 0.61 0.94 -0.76
N ALA A 180 0.82 1.41 0.47
CA ALA A 180 -0.16 1.27 1.55
C ALA A 180 -1.52 1.91 1.23
N THR A 181 -1.54 3.02 0.48
CA THR A 181 -2.78 3.64 0.01
C THR A 181 -3.44 2.77 -1.05
N TYR A 182 -2.69 2.25 -2.02
CA TYR A 182 -3.23 1.37 -3.05
C TYR A 182 -3.75 0.04 -2.48
N GLN A 183 -3.02 -0.57 -1.55
CA GLN A 183 -3.45 -1.75 -0.78
C GLN A 183 -4.73 -1.45 0.01
N SER A 184 -4.84 -0.28 0.64
CA SER A 184 -6.06 0.13 1.33
C SER A 184 -7.24 0.29 0.38
N ILE A 185 -7.06 0.94 -0.77
CA ILE A 185 -8.10 1.07 -1.80
C ILE A 185 -8.55 -0.32 -2.27
N LEU A 186 -7.60 -1.22 -2.56
CA LEU A 186 -7.90 -2.59 -2.95
C LEU A 186 -8.70 -3.33 -1.87
N LEU A 187 -8.34 -3.19 -0.59
CA LEU A 187 -9.12 -3.74 0.53
C LEU A 187 -10.55 -3.19 0.56
N GLN A 188 -10.75 -1.89 0.34
CA GLN A 188 -12.09 -1.31 0.28
C GLN A 188 -12.91 -1.89 -0.89
N LEU A 189 -12.29 -2.08 -2.05
CA LEU A 189 -12.97 -2.63 -3.22
C LEU A 189 -13.31 -4.12 -3.05
N ILE A 190 -12.40 -4.93 -2.51
CA ILE A 190 -12.67 -6.35 -2.18
C ILE A 190 -13.80 -6.44 -1.15
N PHE A 191 -13.78 -5.56 -0.14
CA PHE A 191 -14.83 -5.51 0.86
C PHE A 191 -16.20 -5.16 0.26
N ALA A 192 -16.26 -4.18 -0.66
CA ALA A 192 -17.48 -3.83 -1.37
C ALA A 192 -18.06 -5.03 -2.13
N VAL A 193 -17.21 -5.87 -2.75
CA VAL A 193 -17.63 -7.13 -3.39
C VAL A 193 -18.19 -8.13 -2.37
N PHE A 194 -17.57 -8.27 -1.20
CA PHE A 194 -18.07 -9.17 -0.15
C PHE A 194 -19.43 -8.75 0.38
N VAL A 195 -19.68 -7.45 0.51
CA VAL A 195 -20.99 -6.91 0.89
C VAL A 195 -21.99 -7.12 -0.24
N ALA A 196 -21.64 -6.77 -1.48
CA ALA A 196 -22.51 -6.93 -2.64
C ALA A 196 -22.96 -8.39 -2.86
N LYS A 197 -22.08 -9.37 -2.56
CA LYS A 197 -22.40 -10.81 -2.59
C LYS A 197 -23.59 -11.18 -1.70
N GLN A 198 -23.83 -10.46 -0.60
CA GLN A 198 -24.97 -10.72 0.27
C GLN A 198 -26.29 -10.18 -0.30
N GLU A 199 -26.24 -9.22 -1.21
CA GLU A 199 -27.39 -8.43 -1.66
C GLU A 199 -27.77 -8.67 -3.13
N THR A 200 -26.83 -9.09 -3.98
CA THR A 200 -26.99 -9.06 -5.45
C THR A 200 -26.76 -10.44 -6.08
N SER A 201 -27.55 -10.78 -7.11
CA SER A 201 -27.31 -11.95 -7.94
C SER A 201 -26.11 -11.74 -8.87
N LEU A 202 -25.30 -12.78 -9.06
CA LEU A 202 -24.21 -12.81 -10.03
C LEU A 202 -24.74 -12.69 -11.47
N ASP A 203 -23.95 -12.10 -12.37
CA ASP A 203 -24.23 -12.19 -13.81
C ASP A 203 -23.95 -13.61 -14.36
N LEU A 204 -24.28 -13.86 -15.63
CA LEU A 204 -24.04 -15.16 -16.28
C LEU A 204 -22.54 -15.54 -16.36
N ASN A 205 -21.64 -14.58 -16.20
CA ASN A 205 -20.19 -14.78 -16.14
C ASN A 205 -19.68 -14.90 -14.70
N MET A 206 -20.58 -15.05 -13.72
CA MET A 206 -20.25 -15.14 -12.30
C MET A 206 -19.54 -13.89 -11.75
N ARG A 207 -19.85 -12.71 -12.30
CA ARG A 207 -19.31 -11.42 -11.86
C ARG A 207 -20.30 -10.64 -11.00
N PHE A 208 -19.76 -9.81 -10.12
CA PHE A 208 -20.49 -8.88 -9.28
C PHE A 208 -20.67 -7.54 -9.98
N GLN A 209 -21.89 -6.99 -9.95
CA GLN A 209 -22.16 -5.64 -10.42
C GLN A 209 -21.79 -4.65 -9.32
N LEU A 210 -20.82 -3.78 -9.60
CA LEU A 210 -20.45 -2.69 -8.69
C LEU A 210 -21.28 -1.45 -8.98
N GLN A 211 -21.66 -0.73 -7.93
CA GLN A 211 -22.23 0.62 -8.05
C GLN A 211 -21.22 1.56 -8.71
N ASP A 212 -21.70 2.56 -9.45
CA ASP A 212 -20.85 3.48 -10.24
C ASP A 212 -19.69 4.10 -9.43
N PRO A 213 -19.88 4.64 -8.21
CA PRO A 213 -18.76 5.24 -7.46
C PRO A 213 -17.65 4.25 -7.09
N THR A 214 -18.01 2.99 -6.85
CA THR A 214 -17.06 1.91 -6.53
C THR A 214 -16.35 1.42 -7.79
N TYR A 215 -17.08 1.31 -8.90
CA TYR A 215 -16.50 0.97 -10.19
C TYR A 215 -15.52 2.05 -10.68
N GLU A 216 -15.89 3.33 -10.54
CA GLU A 216 -15.00 4.46 -10.83
C GLU A 216 -13.74 4.45 -9.97
N LEU A 217 -13.85 4.09 -8.68
CA LEU A 217 -12.68 3.94 -7.81
C LEU A 217 -11.75 2.81 -8.31
N LEU A 218 -12.31 1.68 -8.74
CA LEU A 218 -11.56 0.56 -9.31
C LEU A 218 -10.82 0.98 -10.57
N THR A 219 -11.51 1.58 -11.55
CA THR A 219 -10.88 2.01 -12.81
C THR A 219 -9.81 3.08 -12.57
N SER A 220 -10.06 4.02 -11.64
CA SER A 220 -9.08 5.04 -11.24
C SER A 220 -7.81 4.45 -10.64
N LEU A 221 -7.94 3.39 -9.83
CA LEU A 221 -6.79 2.69 -9.26
C LEU A 221 -6.00 1.98 -10.35
N VAL A 222 -6.67 1.25 -11.25
CA VAL A 222 -6.05 0.56 -12.38
C VAL A 222 -5.29 1.55 -13.27
N GLU A 223 -5.94 2.64 -13.65
CA GLU A 223 -5.35 3.69 -14.48
C GLU A 223 -4.12 4.30 -13.82
N THR A 224 -4.21 4.64 -12.53
CA THR A 224 -3.08 5.16 -11.76
C THR A 224 -1.91 4.19 -11.76
N CYS A 225 -2.15 2.90 -11.48
CA CYS A 225 -1.10 1.89 -11.44
C CYS A 225 -0.44 1.67 -12.81
N ARG A 226 -1.22 1.70 -13.90
CA ARG A 226 -0.69 1.65 -15.27
C ARG A 226 0.20 2.85 -15.57
N ARG A 227 -0.24 4.07 -15.23
CA ARG A 227 0.53 5.30 -15.47
C ARG A 227 1.84 5.35 -14.69
N LEU A 228 1.85 4.80 -13.49
CA LEU A 228 3.09 4.63 -12.71
C LEU A 228 4.01 3.53 -13.25
N GLY A 229 3.54 2.72 -14.20
CA GLY A 229 4.26 1.54 -14.67
C GLY A 229 4.47 0.51 -13.57
N LEU A 230 3.54 0.43 -12.62
CA LEU A 230 3.63 -0.39 -11.41
C LEU A 230 3.75 -1.88 -11.75
N PHE A 231 3.15 -2.32 -12.87
CA PHE A 231 3.12 -3.70 -13.32
C PHE A 231 4.28 -4.09 -14.24
N SER A 232 5.37 -3.31 -14.24
CA SER A 232 6.59 -3.59 -14.99
C SER A 232 7.73 -3.91 -14.06
N TYR A 233 8.31 -5.12 -14.16
CA TYR A 233 9.43 -5.54 -13.33
C TYR A 233 10.65 -4.58 -13.39
N PRO A 234 11.09 -4.10 -14.56
CA PRO A 234 12.11 -3.06 -14.65
C PRO A 234 11.80 -1.81 -13.82
N ASN A 235 10.54 -1.34 -13.83
CA ASN A 235 10.14 -0.16 -13.06
C ASN A 235 10.12 -0.45 -11.56
N MET A 236 9.70 -1.65 -11.13
CA MET A 236 9.78 -2.06 -9.72
C MET A 236 11.22 -2.00 -9.21
N LEU A 237 12.18 -2.49 -10.00
CA LEU A 237 13.60 -2.41 -9.64
C LEU A 237 14.13 -0.97 -9.61
N ALA A 238 13.67 -0.12 -10.53
CA ALA A 238 14.08 1.28 -10.60
C ALA A 238 13.68 2.10 -9.36
N GLN A 239 12.71 1.63 -8.55
CA GLN A 239 12.35 2.24 -7.27
C GLN A 239 13.43 2.11 -6.18
N HIS A 240 14.45 1.28 -6.40
CA HIS A 240 15.48 0.99 -5.41
C HIS A 240 16.86 1.52 -5.82
N HIS A 241 17.59 2.06 -4.84
CA HIS A 241 19.00 2.37 -5.02
C HIS A 241 19.84 1.10 -5.16
N SER A 242 20.96 1.18 -5.88
CA SER A 242 21.90 0.06 -6.07
C SER A 242 22.50 -0.51 -4.79
N SER A 243 22.45 0.24 -3.68
CA SER A 243 22.91 -0.19 -2.35
C SER A 243 21.82 -0.81 -1.48
N ALA A 244 20.58 -0.91 -1.97
CA ALA A 244 19.48 -1.49 -1.21
C ALA A 244 19.72 -3.00 -0.99
N PRO A 245 19.41 -3.53 0.20
CA PRO A 245 19.53 -4.95 0.49
C PRO A 245 18.66 -5.80 -0.45
N ILE A 246 19.21 -6.88 -0.99
CA ILE A 246 18.50 -7.77 -1.94
C ILE A 246 17.18 -8.27 -1.36
N ALA A 247 17.16 -8.67 -0.09
CA ALA A 247 15.94 -9.11 0.59
C ALA A 247 14.84 -8.04 0.62
N LEU A 248 15.21 -6.76 0.77
CA LEU A 248 14.25 -5.66 0.74
C LEU A 248 13.69 -5.44 -0.67
N ILE A 249 14.55 -5.49 -1.69
CA ILE A 249 14.13 -5.39 -3.09
C ILE A 249 13.16 -6.53 -3.41
N TRP A 250 13.50 -7.76 -3.02
CA TRP A 250 12.65 -8.93 -3.22
C TRP A 250 11.27 -8.76 -2.56
N VAL A 251 11.19 -8.39 -1.27
CA VAL A 251 9.90 -8.19 -0.59
C VAL A 251 9.06 -7.14 -1.31
N ASN A 252 9.65 -6.00 -1.72
CA ASN A 252 8.90 -4.95 -2.42
C ASN A 252 8.40 -5.44 -3.78
N VAL A 253 9.25 -6.09 -4.58
CA VAL A 253 8.88 -6.64 -5.89
C VAL A 253 7.74 -7.65 -5.72
N GLU A 254 7.87 -8.59 -4.79
CA GLU A 254 6.86 -9.62 -4.55
C GLU A 254 5.54 -9.04 -4.00
N GLU A 255 5.61 -7.99 -3.19
CA GLU A 255 4.43 -7.24 -2.73
C GLU A 255 3.67 -6.63 -3.91
N ILE A 256 4.38 -5.98 -4.82
CA ILE A 256 3.79 -5.30 -5.97
C ILE A 256 3.21 -6.30 -6.96
N LYS A 257 3.90 -7.42 -7.23
CA LYS A 257 3.37 -8.50 -8.08
C LYS A 257 2.08 -9.09 -7.50
N ARG A 258 2.07 -9.42 -6.20
CA ARG A 258 0.90 -9.99 -5.53
C ARG A 258 -0.24 -8.98 -5.45
N PHE A 259 0.05 -7.70 -5.24
CA PHE A 259 -0.92 -6.62 -5.37
C PHE A 259 -1.52 -6.55 -6.78
N GLY A 260 -0.69 -6.60 -7.83
CA GLY A 260 -1.14 -6.59 -9.22
C GLY A 260 -2.04 -7.78 -9.56
N LEU A 261 -1.68 -8.98 -9.10
CA LEU A 261 -2.50 -10.18 -9.28
C LEU A 261 -3.81 -10.15 -8.48
N ALA A 262 -3.78 -9.59 -7.27
CA ALA A 262 -5.00 -9.38 -6.47
C ALA A 262 -5.93 -8.35 -7.13
N LEU A 263 -5.39 -7.25 -7.65
CA LEU A 263 -6.16 -6.27 -8.41
C LEU A 263 -6.74 -6.88 -9.70
N TYR A 264 -5.95 -7.67 -10.42
CA TYR A 264 -6.41 -8.42 -11.58
C TYR A 264 -7.57 -9.36 -11.24
N LYS A 265 -7.41 -10.18 -10.18
CA LYS A 265 -8.45 -11.07 -9.67
C LYS A 265 -9.73 -10.31 -9.33
N LEU A 266 -9.61 -9.12 -8.72
CA LEU A 266 -10.76 -8.26 -8.45
C LEU A 266 -11.41 -7.73 -9.74
N CYS A 267 -10.63 -7.23 -10.70
CA CYS A 267 -11.14 -6.80 -12.00
C CYS A 267 -11.97 -7.89 -12.69
N ARG A 268 -11.49 -9.15 -12.63
CA ARG A 268 -12.19 -10.32 -13.18
C ARG A 268 -13.53 -10.61 -12.50
N LEU A 269 -13.66 -10.26 -11.23
CA LEU A 269 -14.86 -10.48 -10.43
C LEU A 269 -15.90 -9.37 -10.60
N CYS A 270 -15.59 -8.28 -11.29
CA CYS A 270 -16.43 -7.07 -11.27
C CYS A 270 -16.92 -6.68 -12.67
N THR A 271 -18.13 -6.15 -12.73
CA THR A 271 -18.70 -5.46 -13.89
C THR A 271 -19.34 -4.15 -13.44
N ARG A 272 -19.49 -3.22 -14.39
CA ARG A 272 -20.20 -1.96 -14.15
C ARG A 272 -21.71 -2.20 -14.11
N SER A 273 -22.41 -1.59 -13.15
CA SER A 273 -23.87 -1.54 -13.15
C SER A 273 -24.37 -0.87 -14.43
N THR A 274 -25.15 -1.58 -15.23
CA THR A 274 -25.59 -1.09 -16.55
C THR A 274 -26.64 0.02 -16.41
N SER A 275 -26.28 1.24 -16.79
CA SER A 275 -27.23 2.15 -17.45
C SER A 275 -26.63 2.55 -18.80
N ALA A 276 -27.39 2.27 -19.87
CA ALA A 276 -27.07 2.47 -21.29
C ALA A 276 -26.10 1.48 -21.95
N GLU A 277 -26.59 0.93 -23.07
CA GLU A 277 -25.86 0.18 -24.08
C GLU A 277 -24.72 1.03 -24.64
N ILE A 278 -23.49 0.76 -24.19
CA ILE A 278 -22.28 1.26 -24.84
C ILE A 278 -21.52 0.05 -25.36
N ASP A 279 -21.24 0.13 -26.66
CA ASP A 279 -20.53 -0.79 -27.53
C ASP A 279 -19.43 -1.59 -26.81
N GLY A 280 -19.41 -2.91 -27.03
CA GLY A 280 -18.65 -3.90 -26.26
C GLY A 280 -17.13 -3.81 -26.38
N SER A 281 -16.60 -2.85 -27.16
CA SER A 281 -15.18 -2.72 -27.47
C SER A 281 -14.36 -1.96 -26.40
N ASP A 282 -14.95 -1.09 -25.57
CA ASP A 282 -14.17 -0.15 -24.74
C ASP A 282 -13.97 -0.61 -23.28
N LYS A 283 -14.83 -1.49 -22.76
CA LYS A 283 -14.77 -1.98 -21.36
C LYS A 283 -13.48 -2.75 -21.04
N ARG A 284 -12.88 -3.40 -22.04
CA ARG A 284 -11.64 -4.19 -21.88
C ARG A 284 -10.40 -3.31 -21.64
N ARG A 285 -10.48 -2.01 -21.96
CA ARG A 285 -9.39 -1.06 -21.76
C ARG A 285 -9.38 -0.47 -20.36
N GLU A 286 -10.54 -0.37 -19.71
CA GLU A 286 -10.66 0.26 -18.40
C GLU A 286 -10.09 -0.59 -17.26
N LEU A 287 -10.34 -1.89 -17.27
CA LEU A 287 -9.93 -2.81 -16.20
C LEU A 287 -8.60 -3.50 -16.51
N LEU A 288 -7.92 -3.97 -15.46
CA LEU A 288 -6.63 -4.63 -15.55
C LEU A 288 -6.77 -6.01 -16.21
N THR A 289 -5.86 -6.33 -17.13
CA THR A 289 -5.79 -7.60 -17.85
C THR A 289 -4.43 -8.26 -17.65
N LEU A 290 -4.28 -9.54 -17.99
CA LEU A 290 -2.96 -10.19 -17.91
C LEU A 290 -1.92 -9.56 -18.84
N THR A 291 -2.33 -8.94 -19.95
CA THR A 291 -1.40 -8.27 -20.88
C THR A 291 -0.74 -7.04 -20.27
N ASP A 292 -1.27 -6.52 -19.15
CA ASP A 292 -0.68 -5.41 -18.40
C ASP A 292 0.43 -5.86 -17.43
N LEU A 293 0.61 -7.18 -17.20
CA LEU A 293 1.48 -7.72 -16.15
C LEU A 293 2.85 -8.17 -16.70
N ASP A 294 3.77 -7.20 -16.81
CA ASP A 294 5.15 -7.38 -17.30
C ASP A 294 6.10 -7.84 -16.19
N PHE A 295 5.78 -8.99 -15.60
CA PHE A 295 6.60 -9.69 -14.61
C PHE A 295 6.25 -11.19 -14.60
N CYS A 296 7.14 -12.04 -14.08
CA CYS A 296 6.83 -13.47 -13.94
C CYS A 296 5.97 -13.73 -12.69
N MET A 297 5.31 -14.89 -12.65
CA MET A 297 4.52 -15.30 -11.49
C MET A 297 5.30 -15.17 -10.15
N PRO A 298 4.66 -14.73 -9.04
CA PRO A 298 5.33 -14.55 -7.73
C PRO A 298 5.97 -15.82 -7.19
N ASP A 299 7.05 -15.70 -6.42
CA ASP A 299 7.75 -16.81 -5.76
C ASP A 299 6.84 -17.55 -4.75
N SER A 300 7.31 -18.66 -4.18
CA SER A 300 6.54 -19.54 -3.30
C SER A 300 5.85 -18.82 -2.13
N ASP A 301 4.61 -19.22 -1.81
CA ASP A 301 3.86 -18.65 -0.69
C ASP A 301 4.46 -19.03 0.68
N GLU A 302 5.19 -20.14 0.78
CA GLU A 302 5.92 -20.50 1.99
C GLU A 302 6.98 -19.45 2.35
N MET A 303 7.70 -18.93 1.35
CA MET A 303 8.70 -17.86 1.53
C MET A 303 8.03 -16.52 1.84
N TRP A 304 6.92 -16.22 1.16
CA TRP A 304 6.16 -14.99 1.34
C TRP A 304 5.49 -14.89 2.72
N ASN A 305 5.04 -16.01 3.26
CA ASN A 305 4.36 -16.08 4.56
C ASN A 305 5.30 -16.40 5.72
N ALA A 306 6.62 -16.45 5.48
CA ALA A 306 7.58 -16.76 6.51
C ALA A 306 7.56 -15.71 7.64
N PRO A 307 7.48 -16.13 8.92
CA PRO A 307 7.38 -15.19 10.03
C PRO A 307 8.65 -14.34 10.18
N PRO A 308 8.56 -13.14 10.80
CA PRO A 308 9.65 -12.15 10.84
C PRO A 308 11.01 -12.68 11.33
N ASN A 309 10.99 -13.64 12.26
CA ASN A 309 12.19 -14.16 12.92
C ASN A 309 12.90 -15.27 12.11
N THR A 310 12.19 -15.94 11.22
CA THR A 310 12.69 -17.07 10.42
C THR A 310 12.86 -16.69 8.94
N GLY A 311 12.04 -15.76 8.46
CA GLY A 311 12.00 -15.35 7.05
C GLY A 311 13.25 -14.63 6.57
N VAL A 312 13.98 -13.90 7.42
CA VAL A 312 15.10 -13.06 6.97
C VAL A 312 16.31 -13.89 6.50
N GLU A 313 16.68 -14.93 7.25
CA GLU A 313 17.76 -15.83 6.86
C GLU A 313 17.37 -16.69 5.66
N LEU A 314 16.10 -17.11 5.60
CA LEU A 314 15.54 -17.85 4.45
C LEU A 314 15.50 -17.00 3.19
N ILE A 315 14.99 -15.77 3.24
CA ILE A 315 14.94 -14.84 2.10
C ILE A 315 16.36 -14.48 1.66
N ARG A 316 17.28 -14.23 2.60
CA ARG A 316 18.68 -13.95 2.25
C ARG A 316 19.29 -15.15 1.55
N SER A 317 19.20 -16.35 2.13
CA SER A 317 19.79 -17.56 1.54
C SER A 317 19.16 -17.93 0.20
N SER A 318 17.84 -17.77 0.07
CA SER A 318 17.07 -18.13 -1.14
C SER A 318 17.20 -17.11 -2.27
N ALA A 319 17.36 -15.82 -1.97
CA ALA A 319 17.61 -14.80 -3.00
C ALA A 319 19.02 -14.92 -3.59
N PHE A 320 19.96 -15.54 -2.86
CA PHE A 320 21.30 -15.88 -3.35
C PHE A 320 21.36 -17.26 -4.05
N GLN A 321 20.38 -18.13 -3.81
CA GLN A 321 20.26 -19.45 -4.44
C GLN A 321 19.30 -19.37 -5.64
N GLN A 322 19.43 -20.24 -6.64
CA GLN A 322 18.60 -20.26 -7.87
C GLN A 322 17.12 -20.65 -7.65
N THR A 323 16.57 -20.42 -6.46
CA THR A 323 15.20 -20.77 -6.07
C THR A 323 14.18 -19.69 -6.44
N CYS A 324 14.60 -18.43 -6.56
CA CYS A 324 13.73 -17.35 -7.03
C CYS A 324 13.52 -17.44 -8.55
N ARG A 325 12.30 -17.14 -9.01
CA ARG A 325 12.00 -17.14 -10.44
C ARG A 325 12.73 -16.01 -11.16
N ASP A 326 13.23 -16.33 -12.36
CA ASP A 326 13.93 -15.35 -13.18
C ASP A 326 12.95 -14.38 -13.82
N ASN A 327 12.93 -13.15 -13.30
CA ASN A 327 12.10 -12.06 -13.81
C ASN A 327 12.77 -11.27 -14.94
N ARG A 328 14.05 -11.53 -15.23
CA ARG A 328 14.82 -10.78 -16.23
C ARG A 328 14.53 -11.25 -17.64
N ASP A 329 14.06 -12.48 -17.80
CA ASP A 329 13.64 -13.05 -19.07
C ASP A 329 12.16 -12.68 -19.36
N PRO A 330 11.90 -11.82 -20.36
CA PRO A 330 10.54 -11.40 -20.70
C PRO A 330 9.65 -12.55 -21.19
N ASP A 331 10.23 -13.63 -21.70
CA ASP A 331 9.45 -14.79 -22.19
C ASP A 331 8.68 -15.48 -21.05
N ASN A 332 9.12 -15.31 -19.81
CA ASN A 332 8.48 -15.82 -18.60
C ASN A 332 7.45 -14.86 -18.00
N TRP A 333 7.20 -13.70 -18.62
CA TRP A 333 6.24 -12.74 -18.11
C TRP A 333 4.79 -13.20 -18.36
N ILE A 334 3.92 -12.81 -17.43
CA ILE A 334 2.50 -13.12 -17.49
C ILE A 334 1.87 -12.50 -18.74
N SER A 335 2.27 -11.27 -19.10
CA SER A 335 1.82 -10.60 -20.32
C SER A 335 2.10 -11.42 -21.59
N GLN A 336 3.31 -11.97 -21.75
CA GLN A 336 3.68 -12.80 -22.90
C GLN A 336 2.90 -14.12 -22.94
N THR A 337 2.74 -14.77 -21.78
CA THR A 337 1.98 -16.03 -21.71
C THR A 337 0.50 -15.82 -21.99
N SER A 338 -0.07 -14.69 -21.55
CA SER A 338 -1.48 -14.37 -21.79
C SER A 338 -1.81 -14.22 -23.27
N GLY A 339 -0.87 -13.71 -24.09
CA GLY A 339 -1.03 -13.64 -25.54
C GLY A 339 -1.20 -14.99 -26.22
N LYS A 340 -0.74 -16.09 -25.60
CA LYS A 340 -0.94 -17.46 -26.09
C LYS A 340 -2.33 -18.02 -25.73
N LEU A 341 -2.99 -17.45 -24.73
CA LEU A 341 -4.27 -17.92 -24.20
C LEU A 341 -5.46 -17.04 -24.61
N CYS A 342 -5.17 -15.86 -25.17
CA CYS A 342 -6.15 -14.90 -25.67
C CYS A 342 -6.11 -14.83 -27.19
N ASP A 343 -7.25 -15.07 -27.84
CA ASP A 343 -7.44 -14.84 -29.28
C ASP A 343 -8.64 -13.89 -29.46
N SER A 344 -8.45 -12.80 -30.21
CA SER A 344 -9.51 -11.81 -30.46
C SER A 344 -10.73 -12.36 -31.20
N ARG A 345 -10.57 -13.53 -31.84
CA ARG A 345 -11.63 -14.26 -32.55
C ARG A 345 -12.30 -15.32 -31.67
N VAL A 346 -11.83 -15.53 -30.45
CA VAL A 346 -12.38 -16.50 -29.49
C VAL A 346 -13.09 -15.75 -28.36
N GLY A 347 -14.41 -15.94 -28.26
CA GLY A 347 -15.26 -15.28 -27.26
C GLY A 347 -15.20 -15.90 -25.85
N ILE A 348 -14.27 -16.83 -25.60
CA ILE A 348 -14.13 -17.49 -24.29
C ILE A 348 -13.32 -16.58 -23.37
N ASP A 349 -13.98 -16.07 -22.34
CA ASP A 349 -13.38 -15.15 -21.36
C ASP A 349 -12.99 -15.89 -20.06
N TRP A 350 -12.19 -16.96 -20.20
CA TRP A 350 -11.73 -17.85 -19.12
C TRP A 350 -10.59 -17.32 -18.25
N ILE A 351 -9.88 -16.29 -18.72
CA ILE A 351 -8.64 -15.80 -18.09
C ILE A 351 -8.85 -14.41 -17.56
#